data_AF-A0A5E4B7P8-F1
#
_entry.id   AF-A0A5E4B7P8-F1
#
_cell.length_a   1.000
_cell.length_b   1.000
_cell.length_c   1.000
_cell.angle_alpha   90.00
_cell.angle_beta   90.00
_cell.angle_gamma   90.00
#
_symmetry.space_group_name_H-M   'P 1'
#
loop_
_entity.id
_entity.type
_entity.pdbx_description
1 polymer ?
#
loop_
_entity_poly.entity_id
_entity_poly.type
_entity_poly.pdbx_seq_one_letter_code
_entity_poly.pdbx_strand_id
1 'polypeptide(L)'
;MANEAHPCPCDIGHRLEYGGMGQEVQVEHIKAYVTRSPVDAGKAVIVIQDIFGWQLPNTRYMADLIAGNGYTTIVPDFFVGQEPWSPTGDWATFPEWLKTRNARKIDREFDAVLRYLKQQCHARKIGVVGFCWGGIAVHHVMMTYPELRAGVSVYEAGVPEGCLEPLGLAEHASD
;
A
#
# COMPACT_ATOMS: atom_id res chain seq x y z
N MET A 1 -13.21 -29.63 1.14
CA MET A 1 -14.20 -28.61 1.54
C MET A 1 -13.76 -28.06 2.88
N ALA A 2 -12.92 -27.04 2.89
CA ALA A 2 -12.39 -26.46 4.11
C ALA A 2 -12.25 -24.95 3.89
N ASN A 3 -13.35 -24.20 3.99
CA ASN A 3 -13.30 -22.79 4.41
C ASN A 3 -14.67 -22.11 4.67
N GLU A 4 -15.79 -22.84 4.78
CA GLU A 4 -17.09 -22.15 4.92
C GLU A 4 -17.34 -21.56 6.32
N ALA A 5 -16.54 -21.92 7.33
CA ALA A 5 -16.78 -21.49 8.72
C ALA A 5 -16.19 -20.12 9.08
N HIS A 6 -15.14 -19.66 8.38
CA HIS A 6 -14.44 -18.41 8.70
C HIS A 6 -13.88 -17.73 7.44
N PRO A 7 -14.72 -17.06 6.63
CA PRO A 7 -14.22 -16.30 5.49
C PRO A 7 -13.24 -15.21 5.97
N CYS A 8 -12.07 -15.13 5.35
CA CYS A 8 -11.16 -14.01 5.57
C CYS A 8 -11.92 -12.72 5.25
N PRO A 9 -11.88 -11.66 6.08
CA PRO A 9 -12.57 -10.40 5.79
C PRO A 9 -12.21 -9.82 4.41
N CYS A 10 -11.01 -10.12 3.89
CA CYS A 10 -10.57 -9.72 2.55
C CYS A 10 -11.37 -10.37 1.41
N ASP A 11 -12.02 -11.52 1.66
CA ASP A 11 -12.86 -12.23 0.69
C ASP A 11 -14.29 -11.68 0.62
N ILE A 12 -14.68 -10.80 1.55
CA ILE A 12 -16.04 -10.24 1.67
C ILE A 12 -16.12 -8.90 0.92
N GLY A 13 -15.68 -8.88 -0.33
CA GLY A 13 -15.54 -7.66 -1.13
C GLY A 13 -16.07 -7.79 -2.56
N HIS A 14 -16.44 -6.66 -3.16
CA HIS A 14 -16.77 -6.57 -4.58
C HIS A 14 -15.62 -5.93 -5.36
N ARG A 15 -15.12 -6.63 -6.39
CA ARG A 15 -14.17 -6.05 -7.34
C ARG A 15 -14.93 -5.12 -8.28
N LEU A 16 -14.55 -3.84 -8.27
CA LEU A 16 -15.13 -2.83 -9.13
C LEU A 16 -14.70 -3.03 -10.59
N GLU A 17 -15.63 -2.80 -11.51
CA GLU A 17 -15.34 -2.58 -12.92
C GLU A 17 -14.98 -1.10 -13.13
N TYR A 18 -13.68 -0.80 -13.21
CA TYR A 18 -13.20 0.57 -13.31
C TYR A 18 -11.98 0.68 -14.23
N GLY A 19 -12.04 1.61 -15.18
CA GLY A 19 -11.05 1.75 -16.26
C GLY A 19 -9.79 2.57 -15.91
N GLY A 20 -9.80 3.31 -14.81
CA GLY A 20 -8.70 4.21 -14.43
C GLY A 20 -8.67 5.52 -15.22
N MET A 21 -8.21 6.59 -14.56
CA MET A 21 -7.94 7.92 -15.15
C MET A 21 -6.44 8.27 -15.22
N GLY A 22 -5.62 7.51 -14.50
CA GLY A 22 -4.16 7.62 -14.47
C GLY A 22 -3.48 6.74 -15.51
N GLN A 23 -2.17 6.63 -15.39
CA GLN A 23 -1.30 5.91 -16.32
C GLN A 23 -0.30 5.04 -15.59
N GLU A 24 0.01 3.87 -16.16
CA GLU A 24 1.12 3.05 -15.68
C GLU A 24 2.45 3.65 -16.13
N VAL A 25 3.40 3.74 -15.19
CA VAL A 25 4.74 4.31 -15.40
C VAL A 25 5.79 3.38 -14.82
N GLN A 26 7.01 3.48 -15.35
CA GLN A 26 8.18 2.86 -14.75
C GLN A 26 8.79 3.82 -13.72
N VAL A 27 8.99 3.34 -12.49
CA VAL A 27 9.66 4.05 -11.39
C VAL A 27 10.88 3.24 -10.99
N GLU A 28 12.04 3.62 -11.53
CA GLU A 28 13.28 2.86 -11.35
C GLU A 28 13.07 1.36 -11.68
N HIS A 29 13.14 0.47 -10.69
CA HIS A 29 12.98 -0.98 -10.85
C HIS A 29 11.55 -1.50 -10.62
N ILE A 30 10.57 -0.64 -10.29
CA ILE A 30 9.17 -1.03 -10.10
C ILE A 30 8.22 -0.34 -11.08
N LYS A 31 7.05 -0.94 -11.27
CA LYS A 31 5.94 -0.28 -11.96
C LYS A 31 5.11 0.50 -10.95
N ALA A 32 4.39 1.51 -11.42
CA ALA A 32 3.41 2.22 -10.62
C ALA A 32 2.28 2.73 -11.50
N TYR A 33 1.12 3.00 -10.89
CA TYR A 33 0.03 3.73 -11.52
C TYR A 33 -0.01 5.15 -10.96
N VAL A 34 0.08 6.16 -11.81
CA VAL A 34 0.13 7.58 -11.41
C VAL A 34 -1.05 8.34 -11.98
N THR A 35 -1.70 9.11 -11.12
CA THR A 35 -2.79 10.02 -11.50
C THR A 35 -2.40 11.42 -11.07
N ARG A 36 -2.22 12.31 -12.05
CA ARG A 36 -1.87 13.71 -11.76
C ARG A 36 -3.11 14.44 -11.27
N SER A 37 -2.93 15.25 -10.22
CA SER A 37 -3.95 16.20 -9.79
C SER A 37 -4.24 17.20 -10.94
N PRO A 38 -5.51 17.60 -11.14
CA PRO A 38 -5.85 18.67 -12.07
C PRO A 38 -5.32 20.04 -11.60
N VAL A 39 -4.93 20.15 -10.32
CA VAL A 39 -4.32 21.35 -9.73
C VAL A 39 -2.91 21.02 -9.25
N ASP A 40 -1.90 21.72 -9.77
CA ASP A 40 -0.53 21.58 -9.26
C ASP A 40 -0.35 22.36 -7.95
N ALA A 41 -0.57 21.67 -6.84
CA ALA A 41 -0.36 22.21 -5.50
C ALA A 41 0.91 21.65 -4.82
N GLY A 42 1.74 20.88 -5.54
CA GLY A 42 2.88 20.17 -4.96
C GLY A 42 2.49 19.21 -3.82
N LYS A 43 1.26 18.69 -3.83
CA LYS A 43 0.77 17.70 -2.85
C LYS A 43 0.66 16.34 -3.53
N ALA A 44 1.16 15.30 -2.88
CA ALA A 44 1.05 13.94 -3.37
C ALA A 44 0.62 12.96 -2.28
N VAL A 45 -0.01 11.87 -2.70
CA VAL A 45 -0.38 10.76 -1.83
C VAL A 45 0.12 9.45 -2.43
N ILE A 46 0.89 8.70 -1.66
CA ILE A 46 1.25 7.33 -1.98
C ILE A 46 0.10 6.43 -1.51
N VAL A 47 -0.43 5.62 -2.42
CA VAL A 47 -1.53 4.70 -2.15
C VAL A 47 -0.97 3.28 -2.17
N ILE A 48 -0.94 2.61 -1.03
CA ILE A 48 -0.38 1.27 -0.86
C ILE A 48 -1.49 0.23 -1.01
N GLN A 49 -1.26 -0.71 -1.91
CA GLN A 49 -2.17 -1.79 -2.28
C GLN A 49 -2.50 -2.76 -1.13
N ASP A 50 -3.57 -3.51 -1.35
CA ASP A 50 -3.90 -4.74 -0.62
C ASP A 50 -3.07 -5.94 -1.16
N ILE A 51 -3.25 -7.12 -0.57
CA ILE A 51 -2.69 -8.41 -0.99
C ILE A 51 -3.05 -8.78 -2.44
N PHE A 52 -4.12 -8.19 -2.99
CA PHE A 52 -4.61 -8.42 -4.35
C PHE A 52 -3.88 -7.60 -5.43
N GLY A 53 -2.87 -6.80 -5.08
CA GLY A 53 -2.02 -6.14 -6.07
C GLY A 53 -2.35 -4.67 -6.32
N TRP A 54 -1.36 -3.92 -6.82
CA TRP A 54 -1.49 -2.52 -7.26
C TRP A 54 -2.37 -2.35 -8.50
N GLN A 55 -2.62 -3.45 -9.23
CA GLN A 55 -3.53 -3.46 -10.37
C GLN A 55 -5.00 -3.66 -9.99
N LEU A 56 -5.30 -3.84 -8.69
CA LEU A 56 -6.68 -3.95 -8.22
C LEU A 56 -7.47 -2.67 -8.58
N PRO A 57 -8.58 -2.77 -9.34
CA PRO A 57 -9.35 -1.60 -9.77
C PRO A 57 -9.84 -0.73 -8.61
N ASN A 58 -10.21 -1.33 -7.47
CA ASN A 58 -10.66 -0.62 -6.28
C ASN A 58 -9.58 0.32 -5.74
N THR A 59 -8.33 -0.14 -5.65
CA THR A 59 -7.19 0.68 -5.21
C THR A 59 -6.96 1.84 -6.16
N ARG A 60 -7.03 1.59 -7.49
CA ARG A 60 -6.87 2.64 -8.51
C ARG A 60 -8.02 3.64 -8.50
N TYR A 61 -9.25 3.19 -8.25
CA TYR A 61 -10.41 4.06 -8.08
C TYR A 61 -10.19 5.02 -6.91
N MET A 62 -9.73 4.51 -5.76
CA MET A 62 -9.44 5.36 -4.60
C MET A 62 -8.32 6.36 -4.90
N ALA A 63 -7.25 5.93 -5.60
CA ALA A 63 -6.18 6.84 -6.04
C ALA A 63 -6.72 7.95 -6.93
N ASP A 64 -7.53 7.61 -7.93
CA ASP A 64 -8.12 8.57 -8.85
C ASP A 64 -9.10 9.54 -8.16
N LEU A 65 -9.87 9.07 -7.19
CA LEU A 65 -10.74 9.91 -6.37
C LEU A 65 -9.93 10.92 -5.56
N ILE A 66 -8.84 10.48 -4.92
CA ILE A 66 -7.92 11.37 -4.19
C ILE A 66 -7.29 12.39 -5.16
N ALA A 67 -6.94 11.96 -6.37
CA ALA A 67 -6.38 12.83 -7.39
C ALA A 67 -7.35 13.92 -7.86
N GLY A 68 -8.63 13.56 -8.08
CA GLY A 68 -9.68 14.53 -8.37
C GLY A 68 -9.86 15.60 -7.29
N ASN A 69 -9.42 15.33 -6.05
CA ASN A 69 -9.49 16.26 -4.92
C ASN A 69 -8.21 17.08 -4.71
N GLY A 70 -7.30 17.12 -5.68
CA GLY A 70 -6.17 18.06 -5.67
C GLY A 70 -4.83 17.49 -5.19
N TYR A 71 -4.65 16.17 -5.25
CA TYR A 71 -3.42 15.47 -4.81
C TYR A 71 -2.89 14.55 -5.90
N THR A 72 -1.65 14.71 -6.37
CA THR A 72 -1.08 13.73 -7.30
C THR A 72 -0.93 12.38 -6.59
N THR A 73 -1.50 11.31 -7.13
CA THR A 73 -1.42 9.98 -6.52
C THR A 73 -0.46 9.06 -7.25
N ILE A 74 0.14 8.16 -6.50
CA ILE A 74 0.91 7.04 -7.04
C ILE A 74 0.52 5.75 -6.31
N VAL A 75 0.26 4.69 -7.06
CA VAL A 75 0.03 3.31 -6.58
C VAL A 75 1.21 2.46 -7.04
N PRO A 76 2.25 2.28 -6.21
CA PRO A 76 3.45 1.52 -6.58
C PRO A 76 3.22 0.00 -6.50
N ASP A 77 3.89 -0.75 -7.37
CA ASP A 77 4.02 -2.20 -7.27
C ASP A 77 5.06 -2.57 -6.20
N PHE A 78 4.63 -2.61 -4.94
CA PHE A 78 5.48 -3.04 -3.84
C PHE A 78 5.78 -4.54 -3.83
N PHE A 79 5.13 -5.34 -4.69
CA PHE A 79 5.47 -6.75 -4.85
C PHE A 79 6.58 -6.98 -5.88
N VAL A 80 7.03 -5.92 -6.56
CA VAL A 80 8.17 -5.96 -7.49
C VAL A 80 7.95 -7.01 -8.57
N GLY A 81 6.75 -7.05 -9.14
CA GLY A 81 6.34 -8.00 -10.17
C GLY A 81 6.02 -9.41 -9.68
N GLN A 82 6.11 -9.69 -8.37
CA GLN A 82 5.63 -10.96 -7.82
C GLN A 82 4.09 -11.03 -7.84
N GLU A 83 3.56 -12.23 -8.07
CA GLU A 83 2.11 -12.43 -8.21
C GLU A 83 1.36 -12.03 -6.91
N PRO A 84 0.28 -11.24 -7.00
CA PRO A 84 -0.61 -10.97 -5.87
C PRO A 84 -1.30 -12.23 -5.35
N TRP A 85 -1.98 -12.10 -4.21
CA TRP A 85 -2.82 -13.17 -3.69
C TRP A 85 -4.03 -13.38 -4.58
N SER A 86 -4.37 -14.63 -4.87
CA SER A 86 -5.59 -14.95 -5.61
C SER A 86 -6.78 -14.99 -4.65
N PRO A 87 -7.93 -14.37 -4.98
CA PRO A 87 -9.17 -14.53 -4.20
C PRO A 87 -9.66 -15.98 -4.09
N THR A 88 -9.22 -16.86 -5.00
CA THR A 88 -9.51 -18.30 -4.95
C THR A 88 -8.31 -19.11 -4.46
N GLY A 89 -7.32 -18.46 -3.86
CA GLY A 89 -6.11 -19.08 -3.32
C GLY A 89 -6.42 -19.95 -2.10
N ASP A 90 -5.62 -21.00 -1.91
CA ASP A 90 -5.70 -21.82 -0.71
C ASP A 90 -5.06 -21.09 0.48
N TRP A 91 -5.89 -20.61 1.41
CA TRP A 91 -5.46 -19.88 2.61
C TRP A 91 -4.44 -20.65 3.48
N ALA A 92 -4.35 -21.98 3.38
CA ALA A 92 -3.29 -22.74 4.04
C ALA A 92 -1.88 -22.36 3.54
N THR A 93 -1.76 -21.86 2.30
CA THR A 93 -0.50 -21.43 1.69
C THR A 93 -0.21 -19.93 1.89
N PHE A 94 -1.17 -19.17 2.41
CA PHE A 94 -1.06 -17.72 2.61
C PHE A 94 0.15 -17.30 3.47
N PRO A 95 0.49 -17.99 4.58
CA PRO A 95 1.65 -17.61 5.39
C PRO A 95 2.96 -17.66 4.60
N GLU A 96 3.14 -18.64 3.71
CA GLU A 96 4.35 -18.74 2.89
C GLU A 96 4.38 -17.65 1.82
N TRP A 97 3.24 -17.37 1.19
CA TRP A 97 3.10 -16.25 0.26
C TRP A 97 3.42 -14.90 0.91
N LEU A 98 3.01 -14.70 2.18
CA LEU A 98 3.22 -13.47 2.93
C LEU A 98 4.69 -13.26 3.32
N LYS A 99 5.45 -14.32 3.59
CA LYS A 99 6.88 -14.22 3.95
C LYS A 99 7.71 -13.49 2.89
N THR A 100 7.41 -13.70 1.61
CA THR A 100 8.16 -13.05 0.51
C THR A 100 7.64 -11.65 0.18
N ARG A 101 6.57 -11.20 0.83
CA ARG A 101 5.89 -9.91 0.63
C ARG A 101 5.71 -9.20 1.97
N ASN A 102 6.79 -9.05 2.71
CA ASN A 102 6.75 -8.42 4.03
C ASN A 102 6.56 -6.91 3.90
N ALA A 103 5.43 -6.39 4.40
CA ALA A 103 5.07 -4.97 4.38
C ALA A 103 6.08 -4.05 5.10
N ARG A 104 6.93 -4.60 5.97
CA ARG A 104 8.00 -3.89 6.70
C ARG A 104 9.34 -3.90 5.98
N LYS A 105 9.41 -4.44 4.77
CA LYS A 105 10.64 -4.54 3.96
C LYS A 105 10.46 -3.94 2.57
N ILE A 106 9.92 -2.72 2.53
CA ILE A 106 9.60 -2.00 1.29
C ILE A 106 10.43 -0.73 1.09
N ASP A 107 11.43 -0.49 1.95
CA ASP A 107 12.16 0.79 2.01
C ASP A 107 12.83 1.15 0.67
N ARG A 108 13.39 0.16 -0.01
CA ARG A 108 14.04 0.36 -1.31
C ARG A 108 13.05 0.88 -2.37
N GLU A 109 11.87 0.28 -2.42
CA GLU A 109 10.80 0.65 -3.35
C GLU A 109 10.19 2.00 -2.93
N PHE A 110 10.02 2.23 -1.63
CA PHE A 110 9.48 3.48 -1.09
C PHE A 110 10.40 4.67 -1.38
N ASP A 111 11.72 4.48 -1.27
CA ASP A 111 12.73 5.48 -1.64
C ASP A 111 12.64 5.88 -3.11
N ALA A 112 12.47 4.90 -4.01
CA ALA A 112 12.29 5.15 -5.45
C ALA A 112 11.02 5.97 -5.71
N VAL A 113 9.93 5.64 -5.01
CA VAL A 113 8.66 6.38 -5.08
C VAL A 113 8.81 7.81 -4.58
N LEU A 114 9.49 8.04 -3.45
CA LEU A 114 9.74 9.39 -2.94
C LEU A 114 10.58 10.23 -3.91
N ARG A 115 11.64 9.64 -4.49
CA ARG A 115 12.45 10.31 -5.52
C ARG A 115 11.60 10.67 -6.73
N TYR A 116 10.81 9.74 -7.24
CA TYR A 116 9.91 9.99 -8.36
C TYR A 116 8.94 11.13 -8.08
N LEU A 117 8.25 11.11 -6.94
CA LEU A 117 7.30 12.16 -6.57
C LEU A 117 7.96 13.54 -6.46
N LYS A 118 9.15 13.63 -5.86
CA LYS A 118 9.88 14.90 -5.71
C LYS A 118 10.40 15.43 -7.06
N GLN A 119 10.97 14.56 -7.89
CA GLN A 119 11.66 14.97 -9.11
C GLN A 119 10.70 15.13 -10.31
N GLN A 120 9.79 14.17 -10.51
CA GLN A 120 8.94 14.08 -11.69
C GLN A 120 7.54 14.70 -11.46
N CYS A 121 7.10 14.76 -10.21
CA CYS A 121 5.80 15.33 -9.83
C CYS A 121 5.92 16.62 -9.01
N HIS A 122 7.14 17.09 -8.72
CA HIS A 122 7.42 18.30 -7.92
C HIS A 122 6.69 18.33 -6.56
N ALA A 123 6.44 17.15 -5.98
CA ALA A 123 5.75 17.02 -4.71
C ALA A 123 6.61 17.59 -3.57
N ARG A 124 5.99 18.44 -2.75
CA ARG A 124 6.58 19.09 -1.57
C ARG A 124 5.95 18.61 -0.27
N LYS A 125 4.71 18.13 -0.33
CA LYS A 125 3.97 17.53 0.80
C LYS A 125 3.48 16.16 0.36
N ILE A 126 3.96 15.14 1.04
CA ILE A 126 3.66 13.74 0.72
C ILE A 126 2.94 13.12 1.91
N GLY A 127 1.77 12.54 1.65
CA GLY A 127 1.07 11.66 2.58
C GLY A 127 1.04 10.22 2.07
N VAL A 128 0.60 9.31 2.91
CA VAL A 128 0.43 7.90 2.55
C VAL A 128 -0.91 7.38 3.04
N VAL A 129 -1.55 6.54 2.23
CA VAL A 129 -2.73 5.76 2.61
C VAL A 129 -2.50 4.32 2.21
N GLY A 130 -2.96 3.37 3.02
CA GLY A 130 -2.75 1.96 2.79
C GLY A 130 -3.93 1.12 3.25
N PHE A 131 -4.20 0.05 2.51
CA PHE A 131 -5.36 -0.81 2.71
C PHE A 131 -4.91 -2.23 3.09
N CYS A 132 -5.44 -2.79 4.19
CA CYS A 132 -5.08 -4.13 4.69
C CYS A 132 -3.55 -4.30 4.84
N TRP A 133 -2.89 -5.06 3.95
CA TRP A 133 -1.43 -5.21 3.89
C TRP A 133 -0.72 -3.85 3.79
N GLY A 134 -1.30 -2.93 3.02
CA GLY A 134 -0.81 -1.56 2.91
C GLY A 134 -0.96 -0.75 4.20
N GLY A 135 -1.88 -1.11 5.08
CA GLY A 135 -2.01 -0.51 6.41
C GLY A 135 -0.79 -0.78 7.29
N ILE A 136 -0.32 -2.03 7.32
CA ILE A 136 0.93 -2.42 7.99
C ILE A 136 2.12 -1.63 7.41
N ALA A 137 2.17 -1.51 6.08
CA ALA A 137 3.20 -0.73 5.39
C ALA A 137 3.15 0.76 5.76
N VAL A 138 1.95 1.35 5.90
CA VAL A 138 1.79 2.74 6.36
C VAL A 138 2.43 2.93 7.73
N HIS A 139 2.18 2.05 8.69
CA HIS A 139 2.81 2.13 10.01
C HIS A 139 4.33 2.10 9.92
N HIS A 140 4.88 1.15 9.16
CA HIS A 140 6.31 1.04 8.93
C HIS A 140 6.91 2.33 8.36
N VAL A 141 6.36 2.84 7.25
CA VAL A 141 6.95 4.00 6.58
C VAL A 141 6.76 5.29 7.38
N MET A 142 5.67 5.43 8.15
CA MET A 142 5.48 6.59 9.01
C MET A 142 6.49 6.66 10.17
N MET A 143 7.01 5.51 10.62
CA MET A 143 8.09 5.46 11.62
C MET A 143 9.47 5.67 11.00
N THR A 144 9.68 5.23 9.77
CA THR A 144 10.98 5.28 9.08
C THR A 144 11.23 6.62 8.37
N TYR A 145 10.18 7.27 7.85
CA TYR A 145 10.29 8.44 6.97
C TYR A 145 9.69 9.70 7.61
N PRO A 146 10.49 10.51 8.34
CA PRO A 146 9.99 11.71 9.03
C PRO A 146 9.52 12.83 8.08
N GLU A 147 9.81 12.72 6.78
CA GLU A 147 9.35 13.66 5.76
C GLU A 147 7.87 13.50 5.37
N LEU A 148 7.25 12.35 5.68
CA LEU A 148 5.84 12.10 5.45
C LEU A 148 4.98 12.97 6.38
N ARG A 149 3.93 13.58 5.82
CA ARG A 149 3.09 14.54 6.54
C ARG A 149 1.91 13.93 7.27
N ALA A 150 1.42 12.79 6.77
CA ALA A 150 0.29 12.07 7.32
C ALA A 150 0.28 10.65 6.78
N GLY A 151 -0.19 9.71 7.60
CA GLY A 151 -0.44 8.33 7.24
C GLY A 151 -1.86 7.92 7.61
N VAL A 152 -2.52 7.16 6.73
CA VAL A 152 -3.85 6.60 6.98
C VAL A 152 -3.80 5.09 6.75
N SER A 153 -3.94 4.31 7.82
CA SER A 153 -4.07 2.84 7.77
C SER A 153 -5.56 2.49 7.74
N VAL A 154 -6.00 1.75 6.73
CA VAL A 154 -7.40 1.35 6.55
C VAL A 154 -7.53 -0.16 6.70
N TYR A 155 -8.32 -0.59 7.68
CA TYR A 155 -8.66 -2.00 7.97
C TYR A 155 -7.46 -2.97 7.99
N GLU A 156 -6.37 -2.57 8.63
CA GLU A 156 -5.22 -3.45 8.86
C GLU A 156 -5.66 -4.76 9.54
N ALA A 157 -5.47 -5.87 8.86
CA ALA A 157 -5.68 -7.19 9.45
C ALA A 157 -4.49 -7.50 10.35
N GLY A 158 -4.76 -7.74 11.64
CA GLY A 158 -3.75 -8.23 12.57
C GLY A 158 -3.11 -9.49 12.00
N VAL A 159 -1.79 -9.45 11.81
CA VAL A 159 -1.03 -10.65 11.47
C VAL A 159 -1.20 -11.65 12.63
N PRO A 160 -1.53 -12.93 12.38
CA PRO A 160 -1.61 -13.93 13.44
C PRO A 160 -0.37 -13.89 14.34
N GLU A 161 -0.59 -14.08 15.65
CA GLU A 161 0.33 -13.80 16.77
C GLU A 161 1.69 -14.54 16.75
N GLY A 162 2.03 -15.24 15.67
CA GLY A 162 3.32 -15.92 15.44
C GLY A 162 4.16 -15.37 14.28
N CYS A 163 3.72 -14.31 13.60
CA CYS A 163 4.49 -13.64 12.53
C CYS A 163 4.92 -12.21 12.90
N LEU A 164 4.60 -11.78 14.12
CA LEU A 164 5.15 -10.58 14.73
C LEU A 164 6.39 -11.02 15.51
N GLU A 165 7.60 -10.69 15.05
CA GLU A 165 8.68 -10.57 16.03
C GLU A 165 8.27 -9.45 16.99
N PRO A 166 8.44 -9.65 18.31
CA PRO A 166 8.02 -8.65 19.29
C PRO A 166 8.71 -7.34 18.95
N LEU A 167 7.90 -6.34 18.58
CA LEU A 167 8.34 -4.95 18.55
C LEU A 167 8.82 -4.66 19.97
N GLY A 168 10.14 -4.58 20.14
CA GLY A 168 10.79 -4.17 21.37
C GLY A 168 10.42 -2.72 21.67
N LEU A 169 9.19 -2.51 22.15
CA LEU A 169 8.81 -1.30 22.86
C LEU A 169 9.45 -1.43 24.24
N ALA A 170 10.63 -0.84 24.37
CA ALA A 170 11.18 -0.52 25.68
C ALA A 170 10.17 0.40 26.37
N GLU A 171 9.46 -0.13 27.37
CA GLU A 171 8.77 0.67 28.36
C GLU A 171 9.82 1.52 29.10
N HIS A 172 10.00 2.77 28.66
CA HIS A 172 10.44 3.82 29.56
C HIS A 172 9.20 4.34 30.29
N ALA A 173 8.74 3.55 31.26
CA ALA A 173 7.94 4.08 32.35
C ALA A 173 8.88 4.91 33.24
N SER A 174 8.58 6.20 33.30
CA SER A 174 9.12 7.11 34.29
C SER A 174 8.44 6.82 35.62
N ASP A 175 9.20 6.42 36.63
CA ASP A 175 9.25 6.97 37.99
C ASP A 175 10.37 6.31 38.80
#